data_AF-A0AAV7JSM6-F1
#
_entry.id   AF-A0AAV7JSM6-F1
#
_cell.length_a   1.000
_cell.length_b   1.000
_cell.length_c   1.000
_cell.angle_alpha   90.00
_cell.angle_beta   90.00
_cell.angle_gamma   90.00
#
_symmetry.space_group_name_H-M   'P 1'
#
loop_
_entity.id
_entity.type
_entity.pdbx_description
1 polymer ?
#
loop_
_entity_poly.entity_id
_entity_poly.type
_entity_poly.pdbx_seq_one_letter_code
_entity_poly.pdbx_strand_id
1 'polypeptide(L)'
;MFGESAAKITARVRLSNDTVARRAIDLACDMEEQLIEQIKSAKWYSLQLDESTDEANLAILLLYFSNFDGLNNYIIDQSGLDWQFCVGVCTDGAAAMTGRHFGVVAKIKEVAPDCESTHCFIHRENLATKKMPKELNDVLCQVVKVVNHVKSERSEFSLIRFLV
;
A
#
# COMPACT_ATOMS: atom_id res chain seq x y z
N MET A 1 36.03 -14.36 -12.78
CA MET A 1 35.81 -13.41 -13.90
C MET A 1 35.00 -14.13 -14.97
N PHE A 2 33.71 -13.81 -15.12
CA PHE A 2 32.90 -14.36 -16.21
C PHE A 2 33.35 -13.70 -17.53
N GLY A 3 33.91 -14.47 -18.46
CA GLY A 3 34.55 -13.98 -19.70
C GLY A 3 33.57 -13.45 -20.75
N GLU A 4 34.09 -12.82 -21.81
CA GLU A 4 33.36 -12.15 -22.90
C GLU A 4 32.20 -12.95 -23.51
N SER A 5 32.27 -14.29 -23.50
CA SER A 5 31.15 -15.16 -23.92
C SER A 5 29.90 -14.99 -23.07
N ALA A 6 30.04 -14.84 -21.74
CA ALA A 6 28.91 -14.59 -20.85
C ALA A 6 28.31 -13.20 -21.12
N ALA A 7 29.14 -12.19 -21.36
CA ALA A 7 28.68 -10.83 -21.69
C ALA A 7 27.86 -10.78 -23.00
N LYS A 8 28.27 -11.53 -24.03
CA LYS A 8 27.52 -11.62 -25.31
C LYS A 8 26.18 -12.34 -25.17
N ILE A 9 26.08 -13.33 -24.28
CA ILE A 9 24.81 -14.02 -23.98
C ILE A 9 23.88 -13.09 -23.20
N THR A 10 24.38 -12.41 -22.17
CA THR A 10 23.61 -11.43 -21.39
C THR A 10 23.11 -10.26 -22.24
N ALA A 11 23.92 -9.79 -23.20
CA ALA A 11 23.52 -8.74 -24.14
C ALA A 11 22.39 -9.18 -25.10
N ARG A 12 22.32 -10.47 -25.46
CA ARG A 12 21.20 -11.02 -26.26
C ARG A 12 19.91 -11.20 -25.44
N VAL A 13 20.02 -11.31 -24.12
CA VAL A 13 18.86 -11.45 -23.20
C VAL A 13 18.37 -10.08 -22.67
N ARG A 14 19.18 -9.01 -22.81
CA ARG A 14 18.80 -7.65 -22.39
C ARG A 14 17.63 -7.14 -23.25
N LEU A 15 16.50 -6.95 -22.59
CA LEU A 15 15.33 -6.26 -23.15
C LEU A 15 15.57 -4.73 -23.12
N SER A 16 15.04 -4.01 -24.12
CA SER A 16 14.99 -2.54 -24.07
C SER A 16 14.22 -2.08 -22.83
N ASN A 17 14.56 -0.90 -22.31
CA ASN A 17 13.80 -0.22 -21.25
C ASN A 17 12.31 -0.16 -21.58
N ASP A 18 11.95 0.09 -22.84
CA ASP A 18 10.54 0.16 -23.28
C ASP A 18 9.84 -1.19 -23.18
N THR A 19 10.56 -2.28 -23.42
CA THR A 19 9.99 -3.64 -23.31
C THR A 19 9.86 -4.06 -21.86
N VAL A 20 10.80 -3.68 -21.00
CA VAL A 20 10.68 -3.91 -19.56
C VAL A 20 9.51 -3.12 -18.99
N ALA A 21 9.38 -1.84 -19.36
CA ALA A 21 8.28 -0.98 -18.92
C ALA A 21 6.92 -1.52 -19.36
N ARG A 22 6.75 -1.88 -20.64
CA ARG A 22 5.50 -2.48 -21.12
C ARG A 22 5.17 -3.78 -20.39
N ARG A 23 6.13 -4.69 -20.22
CA ARG A 23 5.87 -5.95 -19.49
C ARG A 23 5.49 -5.71 -18.04
N ALA A 24 6.08 -4.70 -17.39
CA ALA A 24 5.69 -4.32 -16.03
C ALA A 24 4.25 -3.81 -15.98
N ILE A 25 3.83 -3.00 -16.96
CA ILE A 25 2.44 -2.52 -17.09
C ILE A 25 1.51 -3.71 -17.38
N ASP A 26 1.83 -4.55 -18.36
CA ASP A 26 1.00 -5.70 -18.73
C ASP A 26 0.81 -6.65 -17.53
N LEU A 27 1.88 -6.91 -16.77
CA LEU A 27 1.82 -7.72 -15.54
C LEU A 27 0.97 -7.05 -14.45
N ALA A 28 1.10 -5.73 -14.28
CA ALA A 28 0.29 -5.00 -13.31
C ALA A 28 -1.20 -5.04 -13.66
N CYS A 29 -1.55 -4.83 -14.94
CA CYS A 29 -2.93 -4.93 -15.41
C CYS A 29 -3.50 -6.34 -15.25
N ASP A 30 -2.73 -7.38 -15.61
CA ASP A 30 -3.17 -8.78 -15.43
C ASP A 30 -3.39 -9.13 -13.95
N MET A 31 -2.50 -8.69 -13.06
CA MET A 31 -2.66 -8.87 -11.61
C MET A 31 -3.90 -8.12 -11.07
N GLU A 32 -4.15 -6.92 -11.56
CA GLU A 32 -5.32 -6.12 -11.19
C GLU A 32 -6.63 -6.79 -11.65
N GLU A 33 -6.69 -7.23 -12.90
CA GLU A 33 -7.85 -7.93 -13.46
C GLU A 33 -8.17 -9.19 -12.67
N GLN A 34 -7.16 -10.03 -12.40
CA GLN A 34 -7.33 -11.25 -11.61
C GLN A 34 -7.83 -10.95 -10.19
N LEU A 35 -7.31 -9.90 -9.55
CA LEU A 35 -7.76 -9.51 -8.21
C LEU A 35 -9.22 -9.03 -8.23
N ILE A 36 -9.60 -8.20 -9.21
CA ILE A 36 -10.99 -7.71 -9.35
C ILE A 36 -11.95 -8.87 -9.61
N GLU A 37 -11.59 -9.82 -10.46
CA GLU A 37 -12.40 -11.02 -10.70
C GLU A 37 -12.60 -11.86 -9.43
N GLN A 38 -11.53 -12.04 -8.64
CA GLN A 38 -11.63 -12.72 -7.36
C GLN A 38 -12.54 -11.97 -6.38
N ILE A 39 -12.42 -10.65 -6.28
CA ILE A 39 -13.29 -9.83 -5.43
C ILE A 39 -14.75 -9.92 -5.90
N LYS A 40 -15.01 -9.85 -7.21
CA LYS A 40 -16.35 -10.03 -7.78
C LYS A 40 -16.96 -11.39 -7.51
N SER A 41 -16.12 -12.43 -7.43
CA SER A 41 -16.57 -13.78 -7.06
C SER A 41 -17.01 -13.85 -5.59
N ALA A 42 -16.51 -12.93 -4.75
CA ALA A 42 -16.94 -12.80 -3.36
C ALA A 42 -18.23 -11.96 -3.27
N LYS A 43 -19.08 -12.30 -2.29
CA LYS A 43 -20.31 -11.55 -2.02
C LYS A 43 -20.06 -10.21 -1.32
N TRP A 44 -18.98 -10.12 -0.55
CA TRP A 44 -18.68 -8.99 0.32
C TRP A 44 -17.20 -8.66 0.21
N TYR A 45 -16.86 -7.38 0.30
CA TYR A 45 -15.48 -6.92 0.29
C TYR A 45 -15.24 -5.81 1.32
N SER A 46 -13.96 -5.57 1.61
CA SER A 46 -13.52 -4.47 2.46
C SER A 46 -12.37 -3.74 1.80
N LEU A 47 -12.27 -2.43 2.05
CA LEU A 47 -11.21 -1.59 1.52
C LEU A 47 -10.20 -1.24 2.61
N GLN A 48 -8.93 -1.18 2.25
CA GLN A 48 -7.89 -0.58 3.08
C GLN A 48 -7.33 0.63 2.33
N LEU A 49 -7.46 1.81 2.92
CA LEU A 49 -7.05 3.08 2.36
C LEU A 49 -5.96 3.68 3.25
N ASP A 50 -4.71 3.63 2.79
CA ASP A 50 -3.54 4.06 3.55
C ASP A 50 -2.90 5.29 2.88
N GLU A 51 -2.55 6.30 3.68
CA GLU A 51 -1.77 7.45 3.23
C GLU A 51 -0.30 7.04 3.24
N SER A 52 0.27 6.72 2.07
CA SER A 52 1.71 6.47 1.99
C SER A 52 2.47 7.77 1.95
N THR A 53 3.75 7.75 2.28
CA THR A 53 4.66 8.87 2.06
C THR A 53 5.76 8.45 1.09
N ASP A 54 6.09 9.30 0.11
CA ASP A 54 7.20 9.03 -0.79
C ASP A 54 8.57 9.18 -0.12
N GLU A 55 9.64 9.02 -0.91
CA GLU A 55 11.01 9.20 -0.44
C GLU A 55 11.32 10.64 -0.01
N ALA A 56 10.53 11.62 -0.46
CA ALA A 56 10.59 13.02 -0.02
C ALA A 56 9.68 13.30 1.19
N ASN A 57 9.06 12.26 1.77
CA ASN A 57 8.14 12.35 2.89
C ASN A 57 6.88 13.17 2.58
N LEU A 58 6.53 13.30 1.29
CA LEU A 58 5.27 13.86 0.84
C LEU A 58 4.22 12.75 0.90
N ALA A 59 3.08 13.04 1.50
CA ALA A 59 1.92 12.16 1.47
C ALA A 59 1.53 11.86 0.02
N ILE A 60 1.73 10.62 -0.42
CA ILE A 60 1.20 10.05 -1.65
C ILE A 60 0.13 9.05 -1.23
N LEU A 61 -1.13 9.48 -1.34
CA LEU A 61 -2.27 8.59 -1.21
C LEU A 61 -2.11 7.47 -2.26
N LEU A 62 -1.91 6.23 -1.80
CA LEU A 62 -1.43 5.11 -2.61
C LEU A 62 -2.50 4.48 -3.52
N LEU A 63 -3.46 5.31 -3.96
CA LEU A 63 -4.39 5.12 -5.08
C LEU A 63 -4.72 6.54 -5.55
N TYR A 64 -4.69 6.78 -6.86
CA TYR A 64 -4.77 8.07 -7.57
C TYR A 64 -6.08 8.87 -7.38
N PHE A 65 -6.75 8.74 -6.25
CA PHE A 65 -8.02 9.40 -5.96
C PHE A 65 -7.77 10.62 -5.09
N SER A 66 -7.52 11.75 -5.74
CA SER A 66 -7.39 13.06 -5.09
C SER A 66 -8.60 13.43 -4.21
N ASN A 67 -9.70 12.68 -4.30
CA ASN A 67 -10.94 12.81 -3.54
C ASN A 67 -11.78 11.51 -3.63
N PHE A 68 -12.91 11.48 -2.93
CA PHE A 68 -13.88 10.37 -2.99
C PHE A 68 -14.39 10.08 -4.42
N ASP A 69 -14.53 11.09 -5.28
CA ASP A 69 -15.06 10.90 -6.64
C ASP A 69 -14.17 9.99 -7.48
N GLY A 70 -12.85 10.17 -7.37
CA GLY A 70 -11.90 9.27 -8.04
C GLY A 70 -12.08 7.83 -7.57
N LEU A 71 -12.18 7.63 -6.24
CA LEU A 71 -12.35 6.30 -5.65
C LEU A 71 -13.67 5.68 -6.10
N ASN A 72 -14.73 6.48 -6.12
CA ASN A 72 -16.04 6.06 -6.58
C ASN A 72 -16.03 5.63 -8.05
N ASN A 73 -15.40 6.40 -8.93
CA ASN A 73 -15.28 6.06 -10.35
C ASN A 73 -14.48 4.78 -10.55
N TYR A 74 -13.42 4.57 -9.76
CA TYR A 74 -12.68 3.32 -9.84
C TYR A 74 -13.52 2.13 -9.38
N ILE A 75 -14.12 2.21 -8.19
CA ILE A 75 -14.92 1.11 -7.63
C ILE A 75 -16.08 0.74 -8.56
N ILE A 76 -16.83 1.74 -9.05
CA ILE A 76 -18.01 1.51 -9.88
C ILE A 76 -17.63 1.26 -11.34
N ASP A 77 -16.93 2.19 -12.00
CA ASP A 77 -16.77 2.17 -13.46
C ASP A 77 -15.64 1.25 -13.91
N GLN A 78 -14.51 1.24 -13.20
CA GLN A 78 -13.33 0.44 -13.59
C GLN A 78 -13.38 -0.96 -13.02
N SER A 79 -13.65 -1.07 -11.72
CA SER A 79 -13.72 -2.35 -11.03
C SER A 79 -15.09 -3.00 -11.15
N GLY A 80 -16.18 -2.29 -11.47
CA GLY A 80 -17.52 -2.89 -11.55
C GLY A 80 -18.01 -3.48 -10.23
N LEU A 81 -17.55 -2.91 -9.11
CA LEU A 81 -17.95 -3.28 -7.75
C LEU A 81 -19.06 -2.34 -7.27
N ASP A 82 -19.93 -2.88 -6.42
CA ASP A 82 -21.04 -2.13 -5.85
C ASP A 82 -20.80 -1.88 -4.36
N TRP A 83 -20.87 -0.60 -3.98
CA TRP A 83 -20.72 -0.14 -2.59
C TRP A 83 -21.66 -0.83 -1.61
N GLN A 84 -22.81 -1.34 -2.05
CA GLN A 84 -23.72 -2.10 -1.19
C GLN A 84 -23.07 -3.35 -0.57
N PHE A 85 -22.01 -3.87 -1.20
CA PHE A 85 -21.27 -5.05 -0.73
C PHE A 85 -19.99 -4.70 0.04
N CYS A 86 -19.69 -3.41 0.19
CA CYS A 86 -18.58 -2.94 1.00
C CYS A 86 -18.94 -3.01 2.49
N VAL A 87 -18.42 -4.00 3.20
CA VAL A 87 -18.73 -4.23 4.62
C VAL A 87 -17.75 -3.54 5.56
N GLY A 88 -16.61 -3.08 5.05
CA GLY A 88 -15.63 -2.41 5.90
C GLY A 88 -14.64 -1.53 5.15
N VAL A 89 -14.19 -0.47 5.83
CA VAL A 89 -13.09 0.39 5.39
C VAL A 89 -12.07 0.55 6.52
N CYS A 90 -10.82 0.26 6.23
CA CYS A 90 -9.70 0.44 7.13
C CYS A 90 -8.88 1.66 6.70
N THR A 91 -8.66 2.63 7.58
CA THR A 91 -7.86 3.83 7.28
C THR A 91 -6.78 4.09 8.32
N ASP A 92 -5.75 4.85 7.94
CA ASP A 92 -4.64 5.25 8.83
C ASP A 92 -5.03 6.29 9.90
N GLY A 93 -6.30 6.71 9.92
CA GLY A 93 -6.82 7.68 10.88
C GLY A 93 -6.55 9.14 10.54
N ALA A 94 -5.90 9.46 9.41
CA ALA A 94 -5.64 10.84 9.02
C ALA A 94 -6.93 11.66 8.93
N ALA A 95 -6.84 12.97 9.18
CA ALA A 95 -8.01 13.86 9.17
C ALA A 95 -8.72 13.89 7.81
N ALA A 96 -7.97 13.75 6.71
CA ALA A 96 -8.51 13.62 5.36
C ALA A 96 -9.32 12.32 5.16
N MET A 97 -9.06 11.29 5.96
CA MET A 97 -9.77 10.01 5.90
C MET A 97 -10.97 9.97 6.85
N THR A 98 -10.78 10.41 8.09
CA THR A 98 -11.77 10.28 9.18
C THR A 98 -12.58 11.55 9.46
N GLY A 99 -12.32 12.63 8.74
CA GLY A 99 -13.03 13.91 8.90
C GLY A 99 -14.56 13.75 8.79
N ARG A 100 -15.29 14.38 9.71
CA ARG A 100 -16.75 14.19 9.85
C ARG A 100 -17.57 14.51 8.60
N HIS A 101 -17.17 15.53 7.83
CA HIS A 101 -17.93 16.04 6.69
C HIS A 101 -17.24 15.80 5.34
N PHE A 102 -15.91 15.89 5.32
CA PHE A 102 -15.10 15.80 4.12
C PHE A 102 -14.12 14.62 4.14
N GLY A 103 -14.19 13.78 5.18
CA GLY A 103 -13.36 12.58 5.25
C GLY A 103 -13.84 11.52 4.27
N VAL A 104 -12.91 10.79 3.66
CA VAL A 104 -13.22 9.69 2.74
C VAL A 104 -14.18 8.66 3.37
N VAL A 105 -13.99 8.32 4.66
CA VAL A 105 -14.89 7.41 5.39
C VAL A 105 -16.30 7.98 5.49
N ALA A 106 -16.45 9.27 5.76
CA ALA A 106 -17.77 9.91 5.83
C ALA A 106 -18.49 9.80 4.47
N LYS A 107 -17.76 9.97 3.36
CA LYS A 107 -18.30 9.83 2.01
C LYS A 107 -18.62 8.39 1.62
N ILE A 108 -17.79 7.42 2.03
CA ILE A 108 -18.11 6.00 1.84
C ILE A 108 -19.40 5.65 2.58
N LYS A 109 -19.62 6.15 3.79
CA LYS A 109 -20.86 5.90 4.55
C LYS A 109 -22.11 6.53 3.92
N GLU A 110 -21.97 7.51 3.02
CA GLU A 110 -23.11 8.05 2.25
C GLU A 110 -23.60 7.04 1.19
N VAL A 111 -22.69 6.22 0.62
CA VAL A 111 -23.00 5.22 -0.42
C VAL A 111 -23.07 3.77 0.11
N ALA A 112 -22.47 3.50 1.26
CA ALA A 112 -22.47 2.21 1.96
C ALA A 112 -22.71 2.44 3.48
N PRO A 113 -23.96 2.67 3.91
CA PRO A 113 -24.27 3.03 5.30
C PRO A 113 -23.89 1.96 6.34
N ASP A 114 -23.95 0.69 5.94
CA ASP A 114 -23.62 -0.48 6.77
C ASP A 114 -22.11 -0.80 6.78
N CYS A 115 -21.29 -0.03 6.05
CA CYS A 115 -19.85 -0.21 6.00
C CYS A 115 -19.21 0.21 7.34
N GLU A 116 -18.54 -0.72 8.00
CA GLU A 116 -17.84 -0.46 9.25
C GLU A 116 -16.47 0.17 9.02
N SER A 117 -16.13 1.18 9.82
CA SER A 117 -14.86 1.89 9.67
C SER A 117 -13.90 1.52 10.80
N THR A 118 -12.74 0.97 10.46
CA THR A 118 -11.69 0.61 11.42
C THR A 118 -10.41 1.40 11.18
N HIS A 119 -9.64 1.60 12.25
CA HIS A 119 -8.32 2.18 12.14
C HIS A 119 -7.28 1.09 11.80
N CYS A 120 -6.30 1.39 10.96
CA CYS A 120 -5.20 0.49 10.59
C CYS A 120 -4.48 -0.03 11.84
N PHE A 121 -4.42 -1.37 11.98
CA PHE A 121 -3.77 -2.04 13.12
C PHE A 121 -2.30 -1.65 13.24
N ILE A 122 -1.59 -1.61 12.10
CA ILE A 122 -0.16 -1.25 12.04
C ILE A 122 0.05 0.19 12.54
N HIS A 123 -0.81 1.12 12.12
CA HIS A 123 -0.73 2.49 12.63
C HIS A 123 -1.03 2.56 14.14
N ARG A 124 -2.05 1.82 14.63
CA ARG A 124 -2.33 1.77 16.08
C ARG A 124 -1.16 1.20 16.88
N GLU A 125 -0.50 0.17 16.36
CA GLU A 125 0.69 -0.41 16.97
C GLU A 125 1.83 0.62 17.01
N ASN A 126 2.09 1.32 15.89
CA ASN A 126 3.10 2.39 15.86
C ASN A 126 2.77 3.55 16.83
N LEU A 127 1.49 3.90 17.00
CA LEU A 127 1.09 4.89 18.01
C LEU A 127 1.28 4.37 19.44
N ALA A 128 1.06 3.07 19.68
CA ALA A 128 1.27 2.44 20.97
C ALA A 128 2.76 2.38 21.35
N THR A 129 3.66 2.08 20.39
CA THR A 129 5.11 2.10 20.64
C THR A 129 5.60 3.50 21.01
N LYS A 130 5.00 4.57 20.48
CA LYS A 130 5.33 5.95 20.88
C LYS A 130 5.00 6.27 22.35
N LYS A 131 4.13 5.50 23.00
CA LYS A 131 3.72 5.68 24.41
C LYS A 131 4.21 4.57 25.34
N MET A 132 5.17 3.77 24.88
CA MET A 132 5.68 2.63 25.65
C MET A 132 6.54 3.05 26.85
N PRO A 133 6.60 2.23 27.91
CA PRO A 133 7.51 2.46 29.04
C PRO A 133 8.97 2.52 28.59
N LYS A 134 9.79 3.29 29.33
CA LYS A 134 11.19 3.54 28.98
C LYS A 134 11.99 2.26 28.80
N GLU A 135 11.77 1.27 29.65
CA GLU A 135 12.47 -0.02 29.63
C GLU A 135 12.24 -0.77 28.31
N LEU A 136 10.99 -0.76 27.82
CA LEU A 136 10.64 -1.42 26.57
C LEU A 136 11.12 -0.58 25.37
N ASN A 137 11.10 0.75 25.48
CA ASN A 137 11.62 1.65 24.43
C ASN A 137 13.12 1.45 24.22
N ASP A 138 13.87 1.33 25.32
CA ASP A 138 15.32 1.10 25.28
C ASP A 138 15.65 -0.21 24.54
N VAL A 139 14.86 -1.27 24.76
CA VAL A 139 14.99 -2.55 24.03
C VAL A 139 14.65 -2.38 22.54
N LEU A 140 13.55 -1.70 22.20
CA LEU A 140 13.21 -1.44 20.80
C LEU A 140 14.28 -0.61 20.09
N CYS A 141 14.84 0.41 20.74
CA CYS A 141 15.94 1.20 20.20
C CYS A 141 17.19 0.35 19.92
N GLN A 142 17.50 -0.65 20.77
CA GLN A 142 18.59 -1.60 20.52
C GLN A 142 18.32 -2.44 19.29
N VAL A 143 17.10 -2.99 19.16
CA VAL A 143 16.69 -3.77 17.97
C VAL A 143 16.80 -2.93 16.70
N VAL A 144 16.32 -1.69 16.72
CA VAL A 144 16.41 -0.77 15.57
C VAL A 144 17.87 -0.52 15.17
N LYS A 145 18.80 -0.35 16.13
CA LYS A 145 20.23 -0.20 15.83
C LYS A 145 20.80 -1.44 15.13
N VAL A 146 20.47 -2.64 15.62
CA VAL A 146 20.90 -3.90 15.00
C VAL A 146 20.35 -4.02 13.58
N VAL A 147 19.05 -3.75 13.39
CA VAL A 147 18.41 -3.78 12.07
C VAL A 147 19.06 -2.77 11.11
N ASN A 148 19.30 -1.54 11.55
CA ASN A 148 19.92 -0.51 10.73
C ASN A 148 21.38 -0.83 10.39
N HIS A 149 22.11 -1.46 11.31
CA HIS A 149 23.45 -1.96 11.05
C HIS A 149 23.43 -3.05 9.97
N VAL A 150 22.55 -4.05 10.09
CA VAL A 150 22.37 -5.10 9.08
C VAL A 150 21.98 -4.52 7.71
N LYS A 151 21.08 -3.52 7.69
CA LYS A 151 20.72 -2.80 6.45
C LYS A 151 21.90 -2.08 5.82
N SER A 152 22.74 -1.41 6.63
CA SER A 152 23.89 -0.66 6.12
C SER A 152 24.98 -1.54 5.50
N GLU A 153 25.04 -2.81 5.91
CA GLU A 153 26.05 -3.77 5.45
C GLU A 153 25.62 -4.60 4.23
N ARG A 154 24.34 -4.55 3.80
CA ARG A 154 23.86 -5.26 2.61
C ARG A 154 23.03 -4.36 1.68
N SER A 155 23.51 -4.20 0.46
CA SER A 155 22.91 -3.40 -0.61
C SER A 155 21.59 -3.93 -1.21
N GLU A 156 21.03 -5.06 -0.74
CA GLU A 156 19.87 -5.72 -1.37
C GLU A 156 18.78 -6.22 -0.39
N PHE A 157 18.55 -5.53 0.74
CA PHE A 157 17.34 -5.78 1.55
C PHE A 157 16.51 -4.50 1.72
N SER A 158 15.78 -4.13 0.67
CA SER A 158 14.71 -3.13 0.71
C SER A 158 13.49 -3.55 1.54
N LEU A 159 13.49 -4.75 2.12
CA LEU A 159 12.33 -5.40 2.76
C LEU A 159 12.13 -5.13 4.26
N ILE A 160 12.99 -4.34 4.92
CA ILE A 160 12.79 -3.99 6.35
C ILE A 160 12.41 -2.51 6.49
N ARG A 161 11.42 -2.00 5.76
CA ARG A 161 10.93 -0.61 5.98
C ARG A 161 9.69 -0.52 6.89
N PHE A 162 9.18 -1.65 7.38
CA PHE A 162 7.92 -1.73 8.13
C PHE A 162 8.01 -1.62 9.67
N LEU A 163 9.09 -1.08 10.25
CA LEU A 163 9.25 -1.02 11.73
C LEU A 163 9.62 0.36 12.31
N VAL A 164 9.28 1.45 11.64
CA VAL A 164 9.27 2.80 12.26
C VAL A 164 8.10 3.60 11.73
#